data_AF-A0A5J6STH4-F1
#
_entry.id   AF-A0A5J6STH4-F1
#
_cell.length_a   1.000
_cell.length_b   1.000
_cell.length_c   1.000
_cell.angle_alpha   90.00
_cell.angle_beta   90.00
_cell.angle_gamma   90.00
#
_symmetry.space_group_name_H-M   'P 1'
#
loop_
_entity.id
_entity.type
_entity.pdbx_description
1 polymer ?
#
loop_
_entity_poly.entity_id
_entity_poly.type
_entity_poly.pdbx_seq_one_letter_code
_entity_poly.pdbx_strand_id
1 'polypeptide(L)' 'MKINSKLIPLAKIVILIFGGTFTLRYFRTGELLIDQIIGLFLGIVLLLSAIVWRKNNKESNY' A
#
# COMPACT_ATOMS: atom_id res chain seq x y z
N MET A 1 -5.49 12.05 17.75
CA MET A 1 -4.68 10.83 17.51
C MET A 1 -3.89 10.96 16.20
N LYS A 2 -2.55 11.09 16.26
CA LYS A 2 -1.68 11.42 15.10
C LYS A 2 -1.17 10.23 14.27
N ILE A 3 -1.42 8.99 14.72
CA ILE A 3 -0.91 7.75 14.08
C ILE A 3 -1.40 7.62 12.63
N ASN A 4 -2.67 7.94 12.37
CA ASN A 4 -3.30 7.74 11.05
C ASN A 4 -2.84 8.71 9.95
N SER A 5 -2.13 9.79 10.31
CA SER A 5 -1.59 10.74 9.32
C SER A 5 -0.40 10.14 8.55
N LYS A 6 0.32 9.20 9.15
CA LYS A 6 1.53 8.58 8.57
C LYS A 6 1.29 7.23 7.90
N LEU A 7 0.20 6.53 8.23
CA LEU A 7 -0.10 5.21 7.66
C LEU A 7 -0.42 5.26 6.16
N ILE A 8 -1.22 6.24 5.71
CA ILE A 8 -1.58 6.37 4.29
C ILE A 8 -0.36 6.70 3.40
N PRO A 9 0.50 7.67 3.76
CA PRO A 9 1.75 7.91 3.02
C PRO A 9 2.66 6.69 2.99
N LEU A 10 2.79 5.96 4.11
CA LEU A 10 3.61 4.75 4.19
C LEU A 10 3.09 3.66 3.24
N ALA A 11 1.78 3.39 3.25
CA ALA A 11 1.17 2.43 2.34
C ALA A 11 1.38 2.81 0.86
N LYS A 12 1.31 4.11 0.51
CA LYS A 12 1.63 4.59 -0.85
C LYS A 12 3.07 4.32 -1.24
N ILE A 13 4.03 4.55 -0.34
CA ILE A 13 5.46 4.28 -0.59
C ILE A 13 5.70 2.78 -0.79
N VAL A 14 5.08 1.93 0.03
CA VAL A 14 5.18 0.47 -0.11
C VAL A 14 4.64 0.02 -1.48
N ILE A 15 3.45 0.48 -1.87
CA ILE A 15 2.88 0.17 -3.20
C ILE A 15 3.80 0.69 -4.32
N LEU A 16 4.36 1.88 -4.19
CA LEU A 16 5.27 2.46 -5.19
C LEU A 16 6.55 1.62 -5.35
N ILE A 17 7.19 1.23 -4.24
CA ILE A 17 8.43 0.46 -4.27
C ILE A 17 8.16 -0.94 -4.82
N PHE A 18 7.21 -1.68 -4.26
CA PHE A 18 6.95 -3.06 -4.68
C PHE A 18 6.29 -3.13 -6.06
N GLY A 19 5.30 -2.30 -6.34
CA GLY A 19 4.63 -2.24 -7.65
C GLY A 19 5.51 -1.66 -8.75
N GLY A 20 6.30 -0.62 -8.45
CA GLY A 20 7.23 -0.01 -9.40
C GLY A 20 8.38 -0.95 -9.76
N THR A 21 8.97 -1.60 -8.76
CA THR A 21 10.05 -2.57 -9.01
C THR A 21 9.53 -3.82 -9.71
N PHE A 22 8.31 -4.28 -9.40
CA PHE A 22 7.65 -5.36 -10.16
C PHE A 22 7.45 -4.99 -11.62
N THR A 23 6.87 -3.81 -11.88
CA THR A 23 6.59 -3.34 -13.24
C THR A 23 7.87 -3.23 -14.06
N LEU A 24 8.89 -2.54 -13.53
CA LEU A 24 10.17 -2.36 -14.23
C LEU A 24 10.86 -3.70 -14.54
N ARG A 25 10.79 -4.66 -13.63
CA ARG A 25 11.46 -5.96 -13.77
C ARG A 25 10.68 -6.90 -14.68
N TYR A 26 9.36 -6.90 -14.59
CA TYR A 26 8.50 -7.62 -15.53
C TYR A 26 8.74 -7.16 -16.98
N PHE A 27 8.78 -5.85 -17.24
CA PHE A 27 9.01 -5.32 -18.58
C PHE A 27 10.45 -5.52 -19.09
N ARG A 28 11.46 -5.53 -18.21
CA ARG A 28 12.87 -5.69 -18.62
C ARG A 28 13.30 -7.14 -18.77
N THR A 29 12.88 -8.00 -17.86
CA THR A 29 13.38 -9.39 -17.75
C THR A 29 12.32 -10.44 -18.04
N GLY A 30 11.03 -10.08 -18.09
CA GLY A 30 9.93 -11.05 -18.20
C GLY A 30 9.74 -11.93 -16.96
N GLU A 31 10.57 -11.74 -15.93
CA GLU A 31 10.51 -12.49 -14.69
C GLU A 31 9.40 -11.97 -13.77
N LEU A 32 8.52 -12.89 -13.35
CA LEU A 32 7.51 -12.64 -12.34
C LEU A 32 8.09 -12.93 -10.96
N LEU A 33 8.43 -11.88 -10.20
CA LEU A 33 8.85 -12.04 -8.81
C LEU A 33 7.63 -12.13 -7.91
N ILE A 34 7.36 -13.34 -7.43
CA ILE A 34 6.27 -13.65 -6.50
C ILE A 34 6.41 -12.82 -5.22
N ASP A 35 7.63 -12.61 -4.72
CA ASP A 35 7.91 -11.78 -3.53
C ASP A 35 7.44 -10.33 -3.70
N GLN A 36 7.57 -9.78 -4.91
CA GLN A 36 7.12 -8.43 -5.22
C GLN A 36 5.59 -8.34 -5.31
N ILE A 37 4.94 -9.38 -5.81
CA ILE A 37 3.47 -9.47 -5.86
C ILE A 37 2.91 -9.53 -4.43
N ILE A 38 3.51 -10.32 -3.56
CA ILE A 38 3.11 -10.41 -2.14
C ILE A 38 3.29 -9.05 -1.46
N GLY A 39 4.42 -8.38 -1.66
CA GLY A 39 4.67 -7.03 -1.12
C GLY A 39 3.67 -5.99 -1.62
N LEU A 40 3.29 -6.05 -2.90
CA LEU A 40 2.25 -5.19 -3.48
C LEU A 40 0.88 -5.45 -2.83
N PHE A 41 0.52 -6.73 -2.67
CA PHE A 41 -0.76 -7.14 -2.04
C PHE A 41 -0.85 -6.64 -0.59
N LEU A 42 0.23 -6.83 0.19
CA LEU A 42 0.32 -6.33 1.56
C LEU A 42 0.19 -4.80 1.62
N GLY A 43 0.82 -4.08 0.68
CA GLY A 43 0.70 -2.63 0.55
C GLY A 43 -0.75 -2.18 0.29
N ILE A 44 -1.48 -2.88 -0.58
CA ILE A 44 -2.90 -2.59 -0.89
C ILE A 44 -3.79 -2.86 0.33
N VAL A 45 -3.63 -4.00 1.00
CA VAL A 45 -4.39 -4.34 2.22
C VAL A 45 -4.13 -3.30 3.33
N LEU A 46 -2.88 -2.85 3.49
CA LEU A 46 -2.54 -1.79 4.44
C LEU A 46 -3.20 -0.46 4.07
N LEU A 47 -3.24 -0.10 2.79
CA LEU A 47 -3.90 1.12 2.32
C LEU A 47 -5.41 1.06 2.57
N LEU A 48 -6.06 -0.06 2.25
CA LEU A 48 -7.49 -0.26 2.46
C LEU A 48 -7.86 -0.19 3.95
N SER A 49 -7.12 -0.91 4.81
CA SER A 49 -7.36 -0.85 6.26
C SER A 49 -7.15 0.56 6.82
N ALA A 50 -6.13 1.28 6.36
CA ALA A 50 -5.91 2.68 6.75
C ALA A 50 -7.03 3.62 6.28
N ILE A 51 -7.59 3.42 5.08
CA ILE A 51 -8.72 4.20 4.56
C ILE A 51 -9.99 3.92 5.35
N VAL A 52 -10.31 2.64 5.59
CA VAL A 52 -11.48 2.22 6.38
C VAL A 52 -11.40 2.79 7.79
N TRP A 53 -10.24 2.66 8.44
CA TRP A 53 -10.00 3.25 9.76
C TRP A 53 -10.23 4.76 9.75
N ARG A 54 -9.68 5.47 8.76
CA ARG A 54 -9.84 6.92 8.65
C ARG A 54 -11.29 7.34 8.45
N LYS A 55 -12.08 6.57 7.70
CA LYS A 55 -13.51 6.82 7.48
C LYS A 55 -14.31 6.62 8.77
N ASN A 56 -14.14 5.49 9.45
CA ASN A 56 -14.83 5.20 10.71
C ASN A 56 -14.53 6.22 11.82
N ASN A 57 -13.28 6.70 11.90
CA ASN A 57 -12.89 7.69 12.92
C ASN A 57 -13.38 9.12 12.60
N LYS A 58 -13.77 9.39 11.34
CA LYS A 58 -14.40 10.65 10.96
C LYS A 58 -15.90 10.67 11.26
N GLU A 59 -16.57 9.52 11.16
CA GLU A 59 -18.01 9.40 11.47
C GLU A 59 -18.31 9.50 12.97
N SER A 60 -17.35 9.19 13.85
CA SER A 60 -17.50 9.32 15.32
C SER A 60 -17.35 10.77 15.84
N ASN A 61 -17.22 11.78 14.99
CA ASN A 61 -17.08 13.20 15.38
C ASN A 61 -18.25 14.09 14.93
N TYR A 62 -19.41 13.50 14.60
CA TYR A 62 -20.67 14.20 14.39
C TYR A 62 -21.66 13.82 15.48
#